data_AF-A0AAW4N6S1-F1
#
_entry.id   AF-A0AAW4N6S1-F1
#
_cell.length_a   1.000
_cell.length_b   1.000
_cell.length_c   1.000
_cell.angle_alpha   90.00
_cell.angle_beta   90.00
_cell.angle_gamma   90.00
#
_symmetry.space_group_name_H-M   'P 1'
#
loop_
_entity.id
_entity.type
_entity.pdbx_description
1 polymer ?
#
loop_
_entity_poly.entity_id
_entity_poly.type
_entity_poly.pdbx_seq_one_letter_code
_entity_poly.pdbx_strand_id
1 'polypeptide(L)' 'MHSAFDSETQERMVVYQALYGDQAYWVRPEDMFFGKVTRDGRTFNRFTEIDKF' A
#
# COMPACT_ATOMS: atom_id res chain seq x y z
N MET A 1 -10.22 1.48 -0.63
CA MET A 1 -8.93 1.93 -0.05
C MET A 1 -9.25 3.11 0.85
N HIS A 2 -8.71 3.14 2.07
CA HIS A 2 -8.91 4.24 3.00
C HIS A 2 -7.57 4.89 3.33
N SER A 3 -7.58 6.18 3.65
CA SER A 3 -6.44 6.87 4.24
C SER A 3 -6.66 7.10 5.73
N ALA A 4 -5.57 7.13 6.49
CA ALA A 4 -5.53 7.44 7.91
C ALA A 4 -4.30 8.30 8.22
N PHE A 5 -4.25 8.92 9.39
CA PHE A 5 -3.05 9.56 9.92
C PHE A 5 -2.52 8.74 11.10
N ASP A 6 -1.21 8.54 11.15
CA ASP A 6 -0.55 8.00 12.33
C ASP A 6 -0.63 9.02 13.48
N SER A 7 -1.07 8.60 14.67
CA SER A 7 -1.27 9.53 15.79
C SER A 7 0.03 10.02 16.42
N GLU A 8 1.11 9.25 16.32
CA GLU A 8 2.41 9.61 16.90
C GLU A 8 3.21 10.50 15.96
N THR A 9 3.17 10.23 14.65
CA THR A 9 4.01 10.92 13.66
C THR A 9 3.24 11.91 12.79
N GLN A 10 1.90 11.84 12.77
CA GLN A 10 1.03 12.58 11.85
C GLN A 10 1.29 12.29 10.37
N GLU A 11 1.97 11.18 10.05
CA GLU A 11 2.20 10.76 8.67
C GLU A 11 0.92 10.20 8.03
N ARG A 12 0.75 10.45 6.73
CA ARG A 12 -0.36 9.88 5.95
C ARG A 12 -0.12 8.41 5.67
N MET A 13 -1.13 7.61 5.96
CA MET A 13 -1.11 6.15 5.84
C MET A 13 -2.21 5.66 4.90
N VAL A 14 -1.96 4.55 4.22
CA VAL A 14 -2.95 3.79 3.45
C VAL A 14 -3.33 2.54 4.24
N VAL A 15 -4.64 2.34 4.42
CA VAL A 15 -5.23 1.15 5.04
C VAL A 15 -5.89 0.29 3.96
N TYR A 16 -5.50 -0.97 3.89
CA TYR A 16 -6.03 -1.93 2.92
C TYR A 16 -6.13 -3.34 3.52
N GLN A 17 -7.01 -4.17 2.94
CA GLN A 17 -7.20 -5.55 3.37
C GLN A 17 -6.44 -6.49 2.44
N ALA A 18 -5.74 -7.48 2.99
CA ALA A 18 -5.17 -8.54 2.18
C ALA A 18 -6.30 -9.44 1.64
N LEU A 19 -6.18 -9.85 0.38
CA LEU A 19 -7.11 -10.81 -0.24
C LEU A 19 -6.65 -12.28 -0.08
N TYR A 20 -5.62 -12.50 0.74
CA TYR A 20 -5.00 -13.80 0.99
C TYR A 20 -4.80 -14.01 2.50
N GLY A 21 -4.51 -15.26 2.89
CA GLY A 21 -4.35 -15.64 4.30
C GLY A 21 -5.60 -15.33 5.12
N ASP A 22 -5.40 -14.82 6.34
CA ASP A 22 -6.48 -14.46 7.27
C ASP A 22 -7.23 -13.16 6.89
N GLN A 23 -6.99 -12.63 5.69
CA GLN A 23 -7.60 -11.39 5.18
C GLN A 23 -7.48 -10.21 6.14
N ALA A 24 -6.33 -10.10 6.82
CA ALA A 24 -6.07 -9.04 7.79
C ALA A 24 -6.00 -7.65 7.14
N TYR A 25 -6.22 -6.62 7.94
CA TYR A 25 -5.96 -5.23 7.56
C TYR A 25 -4.50 -4.86 7.78
N TRP A 26 -3.92 -4.21 6.78
CA TRP A 26 -2.54 -3.72 6.78
C TRP A 26 -2.52 -2.20 6.66
N VAL A 27 -1.51 -1.60 7.25
CA VAL A 27 -1.25 -0.15 7.21
C VAL A 27 0.15 0.07 6.65
N ARG A 28 0.31 1.06 5.78
CA ARG A 28 1.60 1.43 5.19
C ARG A 28 1.66 2.94 4.92
N PRO A 29 2.82 3.60 5.08
CA PRO A 29 2.97 5.01 4.70
C PRO A 29 2.56 5.26 3.25
N GLU A 30 1.86 6.36 3.00
CA GLU A 30 1.31 6.73 1.68
C GLU A 30 2.41 6.81 0.62
N ASP A 31 3.51 7.48 0.92
CA ASP A 31 4.66 7.65 0.02
C ASP A 31 5.32 6.31 -0.33
N MET A 32 5.33 5.35 0.60
CA MET A 32 5.83 4.01 0.33
C MET A 32 4.85 3.16 -0.47
N PHE A 33 3.54 3.35 -0.26
CA PHE A 33 2.50 2.62 -0.97
C PHE A 33 2.47 3.00 -2.44
N PHE A 34 2.47 4.30 -2.75
CA PHE A 34 2.54 4.82 -4.13
C PHE A 34 3.97 4.87 -4.70
N GLY A 35 4.96 4.49 -3.90
CA GLY A 35 6.36 4.42 -4.32
C GLY A 35 6.64 3.33 -5.35
N LYS A 36 7.86 3.36 -5.88
CA LYS A 36 8.36 2.36 -6.84
C LYS A 36 9.26 1.33 -6.16
N VAL A 37 9.39 0.17 -6.79
CA VAL A 37 10.31 -0.91 -6.39
C VAL A 37 11.09 -1.41 -7.59
N THR A 38 12.36 -1.73 -7.38
CA THR A 38 13.20 -2.39 -8.40
C THR A 38 13.30 -3.87 -8.07
N ARG A 39 12.93 -4.73 -9.03
CA ARG A 39 13.09 -6.17 -8.97
C ARG A 39 13.61 -6.68 -10.32
N ASP A 40 14.62 -7.53 -10.29
CA ASP A 40 15.26 -8.11 -11.48
C ASP A 40 15.66 -7.04 -12.53
N GLY A 41 16.23 -5.93 -12.05
CA GLY A 41 16.69 -4.81 -12.88
C GLY A 41 15.58 -3.93 -13.47
N ARG A 42 14.31 -4.18 -13.16
CA ARG A 42 13.17 -3.40 -13.65
C ARG A 42 12.45 -2.68 -12.50
N THR A 43 11.99 -1.46 -12.77
CA THR A 43 11.30 -0.62 -11.77
C THR A 43 9.80 -0.56 -12.06
N PHE A 44 9.00 -0.82 -11.02
CA PHE A 44 7.53 -0.86 -11.09
C PHE A 44 6.92 -0.02 -9.98
N ASN A 45 5.66 0.41 -10.16
CA ASN A 45 4.86 0.86 -9.02
C ASN A 45 4.74 -0.30 -8.03
N ARG A 46 4.85 -0.01 -6.74
CA ARG A 46 4.80 -1.04 -5.71
C ARG A 46 3.44 -1.74 -5.68
N PHE A 47 2.38 -0.96 -5.85
CA PHE A 47 1.02 -1.44 -6.03
C PHE A 47 0.45 -0.85 -7.32
N THR A 48 -0.29 -1.67 -8.05
CA THR A 48 -0.95 -1.30 -9.31
C THR A 48 -2.41 -1.66 -9.20
N GLU A 49 -3.28 -0.71 -9.51
CA GLU A 49 -4.72 -0.96 -9.60
C GLU A 49 -5.00 -1.94 -10.75
N ILE A 50 -5.87 -2.91 -10.49
CA ILE A 50 -6.34 -3.87 -11.50
C ILE A 50 -7.79 -3.54 -11.82
N ASP A 51 -8.16 -3.62 -13.09
CA ASP A 51 -9.55 -3.43 -13.50
C ASP A 51 -10.44 -4.48 -12.82
N LYS A 52 -11.61 -4.05 -12.35
CA LYS A 52 -12.64 -4.97 -11.89
C LYS A 52 -13.24 -5.64 -13.13
N PHE A 53 -13.01 -6.93 -13.28
CA PHE A 53 -13.72 -7.77 -14.26
C PHE A 53 -15.23 -7.80 -13.96
#